data_AF-A0A0S8AG90-F1
#
_entry.id   AF-A0A0S8AG90-F1
#
_cell.length_a   1.000
_cell.length_b   1.000
_cell.length_c   1.000
_cell.angle_alpha   90.00
_cell.angle_beta   90.00
_cell.angle_gamma   90.00
#
_symmetry.space_group_name_H-M   'P 1'
#
loop_
_entity.id
_entity.type
_entity.pdbx_description
1 polymer ?
#
loop_
_entity_poly.entity_id
_entity_poly.type
_entity_poly.pdbx_seq_one_letter_code
_entity_poly.pdbx_strand_id
1 'polypeptide(L)'
;MTAKTGDGKEVYNTERHYHTQATDCRTNKMLYGAQVKTQYIRDTALQPYETKAESFEIFLPEGVRTVDLTVSLRYEINKPDNFIEIDKVTRKVSLDR
;
A
#
# COMPACT_ATOMS: atom_id res chain seq x y z
N MET A 1 -4.73 -1.26 0.92
CA MET A 1 -5.43 -2.23 1.79
C MET A 1 -6.48 -1.50 2.58
N THR A 2 -7.67 -2.08 2.68
CA THR A 2 -8.82 -1.47 3.37
C THR A 2 -9.45 -2.50 4.30
N ALA A 3 -9.86 -2.07 5.50
CA ALA A 3 -10.63 -2.88 6.44
C ALA A 3 -11.98 -2.22 6.72
N LYS A 4 -13.06 -3.00 6.65
CA LYS A 4 -14.42 -2.54 6.93
C LYS A 4 -15.08 -3.41 7.99
N THR A 5 -15.92 -2.83 8.83
CA THR A 5 -16.78 -3.58 9.77
C THR A 5 -17.89 -4.30 9.02
N GLY A 6 -18.60 -5.22 9.70
CA GLY A 6 -19.77 -5.90 9.12
C GLY A 6 -20.87 -4.95 8.62
N ASP A 7 -20.95 -3.75 9.20
CA ASP A 7 -21.89 -2.70 8.79
C ASP A 7 -21.38 -1.86 7.60
N GLY A 8 -20.22 -2.23 7.04
CA GLY A 8 -19.61 -1.56 5.88
C GLY A 8 -18.79 -0.30 6.20
N LYS A 9 -18.67 0.08 7.49
CA LYS A 9 -17.88 1.25 7.91
C LYS A 9 -16.38 0.96 7.76
N GLU A 10 -15.67 1.83 7.06
CA GLU A 10 -14.20 1.76 6.96
C GLU A 10 -13.56 2.11 8.30
N VAL A 11 -12.69 1.22 8.78
CA VAL A 11 -11.94 1.41 10.04
C VAL A 11 -10.45 1.52 9.80
N TYR A 12 -9.98 1.14 8.62
CA TYR A 12 -8.57 1.23 8.26
C TYR A 12 -8.40 1.34 6.75
N ASN A 13 -7.46 2.20 6.34
CA ASN A 13 -7.07 2.35 4.96
C ASN A 13 -5.59 2.73 4.91
N THR A 14 -4.81 1.96 4.16
CA THR A 14 -3.40 2.24 3.95
C THR A 14 -3.00 1.88 2.54
N GLU A 15 -2.01 2.59 2.04
CA GLU A 15 -1.42 2.38 0.74
C GLU A 15 0.11 2.36 0.86
N ARG A 16 0.73 1.48 0.08
CA ARG A 16 2.18 1.34 0.01
C ARG A 16 2.59 1.35 -1.46
N HIS A 17 3.56 2.20 -1.79
CA HIS A 17 4.12 2.27 -3.13
C HIS A 17 5.51 1.64 -3.17
N TYR A 18 5.69 0.72 -4.11
CA TYR A 18 6.92 -0.04 -4.29
C TYR A 18 7.63 0.42 -5.57
N HIS A 19 8.48 1.43 -5.45
CA HIS A 19 9.29 1.93 -6.57
C HIS A 19 10.53 2.67 -6.04
N THR A 20 11.55 2.82 -6.89
CA THR A 20 12.71 3.65 -6.56
C THR A 20 12.29 5.11 -6.37
N GLN A 21 12.79 5.74 -5.31
CA GLN A 21 12.56 7.14 -4.99
C GLN A 21 13.82 7.94 -5.31
N ALA A 22 13.64 9.06 -5.99
CA ALA A 22 14.73 9.92 -6.46
C ALA A 22 14.41 11.40 -6.20
N THR A 23 15.46 12.22 -6.14
CA THR A 23 15.41 13.64 -5.76
C THR A 23 16.30 14.51 -6.66
N ASP A 24 16.31 15.83 -6.42
CA ASP A 24 17.10 16.85 -7.13
C ASP A 24 18.36 17.30 -6.35
N CYS A 25 18.68 16.64 -5.24
CA CYS A 25 19.76 16.95 -4.30
C CYS A 25 19.64 18.30 -3.58
N ARG A 26 18.58 19.08 -3.83
CA ARG A 26 18.28 20.32 -3.09
C ARG A 26 17.44 20.03 -1.86
N THR A 27 16.66 18.95 -1.92
CA THR A 27 15.87 18.43 -0.81
C THR A 27 16.06 16.91 -0.68
N ASN A 28 15.61 16.32 0.42
CA ASN A 28 15.49 14.86 0.57
C ASN A 28 14.07 14.36 0.29
N LYS A 29 13.30 15.09 -0.52
CA LYS A 29 11.95 14.70 -0.90
C LYS A 29 11.97 13.99 -2.25
N MET A 30 11.12 12.98 -2.38
CA MET A 30 10.87 12.34 -3.67
C MET A 30 10.27 13.37 -4.64
N LEU A 31 10.79 13.39 -5.86
CA LEU A 31 10.25 14.21 -6.95
C LEU A 31 9.65 13.36 -8.06
N TYR A 32 8.63 13.91 -8.70
CA TYR A 32 7.98 13.37 -9.88
C TYR A 32 8.52 14.09 -11.13
N GLY A 33 8.80 13.33 -12.20
CA GLY A 33 9.48 13.82 -13.41
C GLY A 33 10.90 13.29 -13.55
N ALA A 34 11.21 12.64 -14.68
CA ALA A 34 12.53 12.05 -14.90
C ALA A 34 13.63 13.12 -15.07
N GLN A 35 13.28 14.25 -15.67
CA GLN A 35 14.20 15.34 -16.02
C GLN A 35 14.81 16.09 -14.83
N VAL A 36 14.21 15.98 -13.65
CA VAL A 36 14.69 16.65 -12.42
C VAL A 36 15.36 15.70 -11.43
N LYS A 37 15.38 14.39 -11.73
CA LYS A 37 15.95 13.36 -10.86
C LYS A 37 17.45 13.25 -11.10
N THR A 38 18.25 13.59 -10.09
CA THR A 38 19.72 13.54 -10.15
C THR A 38 20.31 12.46 -9.25
N GLN A 39 19.56 11.98 -8.26
CA GLN A 39 20.04 10.96 -7.30
C GLN A 39 18.90 10.10 -6.75
N TYR A 40 19.18 8.82 -6.49
CA TYR A 40 18.31 7.93 -5.71
C TYR A 40 18.49 8.12 -4.20
N ILE A 41 17.38 8.16 -3.47
CA ILE A 41 17.37 8.34 -2.00
C ILE A 41 16.88 7.10 -1.26
N ARG A 42 16.04 6.28 -1.90
CA ARG A 42 15.49 5.07 -1.30
C ARG A 42 14.99 4.13 -2.39
N ASP A 43 15.26 2.84 -2.24
CA ASP A 43 14.60 1.82 -3.04
C ASP A 43 13.58 1.08 -2.17
N THR A 44 12.30 1.19 -2.52
CA THR A 44 11.23 0.38 -1.91
C THR A 44 10.72 -0.69 -2.87
N ALA A 45 11.25 -0.79 -4.08
CA ALA A 45 10.79 -1.73 -5.10
C ALA A 45 10.85 -3.18 -4.62
N LEU A 46 9.98 -4.01 -5.19
CA LEU A 46 10.05 -5.46 -5.05
C LEU A 46 11.30 -5.95 -5.80
N GLN A 47 12.20 -6.64 -5.11
CA GLN A 47 13.46 -7.09 -5.70
C GLN A 47 13.25 -8.40 -6.48
N PRO A 48 14.03 -8.65 -7.54
CA PRO A 48 13.91 -9.86 -8.35
C PRO A 48 14.05 -11.13 -7.51
N TYR A 49 13.09 -12.05 -7.67
CA TYR A 49 13.05 -13.33 -6.97
C TYR A 49 13.02 -13.25 -5.44
N GLU A 50 12.66 -12.09 -4.89
CA GLU A 50 12.56 -11.88 -3.45
C GLU A 50 11.10 -11.69 -3.03
N THR A 51 10.64 -12.49 -2.07
CA THR A 51 9.31 -12.35 -1.47
C THR A 51 9.34 -11.29 -0.39
N LYS A 52 8.51 -10.25 -0.53
CA LYS A 52 8.35 -9.21 0.49
C LYS A 52 7.20 -9.56 1.43
N ALA A 53 7.51 -9.70 2.72
CA ALA A 53 6.52 -9.84 3.77
C ALA A 53 6.24 -8.49 4.43
N GLU A 54 4.97 -8.18 4.66
CA GLU A 54 4.51 -6.94 5.29
C GLU A 54 3.53 -7.28 6.42
N SER A 55 3.72 -6.64 7.56
CA SER A 55 2.81 -6.74 8.70
C SER A 55 2.03 -5.44 8.83
N PHE A 56 0.73 -5.56 9.04
CA PHE A 56 -0.16 -4.41 9.24
C PHE A 56 -0.89 -4.56 10.56
N GLU A 57 -0.85 -3.50 11.36
CA GLU A 57 -1.56 -3.41 12.62
C GLU A 57 -2.81 -2.54 12.43
N ILE A 58 -3.96 -3.09 12.79
CA ILE A 58 -5.26 -2.47 12.59
C ILE A 58 -5.95 -2.36 13.95
N PHE A 59 -6.12 -1.13 14.41
CA PHE A 59 -6.86 -0.86 15.65
C PHE A 59 -8.35 -0.92 15.36
N LEU A 60 -9.04 -1.84 16.04
CA LEU A 60 -10.49 -1.98 15.93
C LEU A 60 -11.20 -1.08 16.95
N PRO A 61 -12.30 -0.42 16.57
CA PRO A 61 -13.17 0.27 17.53
C PRO A 61 -13.73 -0.70 18.59
N GLU A 62 -14.07 -0.15 19.75
CA GLU A 62 -14.68 -0.93 20.84
C GLU A 62 -15.95 -1.64 20.37
N GLY A 63 -16.11 -2.92 20.75
CA GLY A 63 -17.24 -3.75 20.34
C GLY A 63 -17.13 -4.39 18.94
N VAL A 64 -16.19 -3.94 18.10
CA VAL A 64 -15.94 -4.56 16.78
C VAL A 64 -14.92 -5.68 16.93
N ARG A 65 -15.34 -6.92 16.64
CA ARG A 65 -14.46 -8.10 16.70
C ARG A 65 -14.18 -8.75 15.36
N THR A 66 -14.90 -8.35 14.32
CA THR A 66 -14.78 -8.92 12.98
C THR A 66 -14.70 -7.80 11.95
N VAL A 67 -13.78 -7.93 11.01
CA VAL A 67 -13.62 -7.02 9.87
C VAL A 67 -13.43 -7.78 8.57
N ASP A 68 -13.96 -7.22 7.50
CA ASP A 68 -13.69 -7.64 6.14
C ASP A 68 -12.49 -6.86 5.61
N LEU A 69 -11.38 -7.57 5.41
CA LEU A 69 -10.12 -7.05 4.88
C LEU A 69 -10.04 -7.26 3.39
N THR A 70 -9.72 -6.20 2.65
CA THR A 70 -9.43 -6.26 1.22
C THR A 70 -8.03 -5.72 0.95
N VAL A 71 -7.20 -6.55 0.36
CA VAL A 71 -5.87 -6.20 -0.15
C VAL A 71 -5.93 -6.25 -1.67
N SER A 72 -5.48 -5.19 -2.33
CA SER A 72 -5.39 -5.10 -3.79
C SER A 72 -3.96 -4.75 -4.13
N LEU A 73 -3.35 -5.52 -5.02
CA LEU A 73 -2.04 -5.27 -5.59
C LEU A 73 -2.24 -4.70 -7.00
N ARG A 74 -1.69 -3.53 -7.24
CA ARG A 74 -1.88 -2.78 -8.50
C ARG A 74 -0.54 -2.38 -9.07
N TYR A 75 -0.48 -2.40 -10.40
CA TYR A 75 0.59 -1.79 -11.16
C TYR A 75 0.11 -0.48 -11.76
N GLU A 76 0.64 0.64 -11.27
CA GLU A 76 0.30 1.98 -11.78
C GLU A 76 1.15 2.34 -13.00
N ILE A 77 0.48 2.80 -14.05
CA ILE A 77 1.04 3.20 -15.33
C ILE A 77 1.00 4.73 -15.41
N ASN A 78 2.13 5.37 -15.12
CA ASN A 78 2.39 6.81 -15.23
C ASN A 78 1.56 7.73 -14.30
N LYS A 79 0.33 7.37 -13.91
CA LYS A 79 -0.53 8.14 -13.01
C LYS A 79 -1.44 7.23 -12.15
N PRO A 80 -1.87 7.67 -10.95
CA PRO A 80 -2.61 6.83 -10.00
C PRO A 80 -3.90 6.20 -10.54
N ASP A 81 -4.63 6.90 -11.42
CA ASP A 81 -5.91 6.41 -11.97
C ASP A 81 -5.75 5.50 -13.20
N ASN A 82 -4.52 5.29 -13.66
CA ASN A 82 -4.22 4.42 -14.79
C ASN A 82 -3.42 3.24 -14.28
N PHE A 83 -4.08 2.16 -13.91
CA PHE A 83 -3.43 1.00 -13.32
C PHE A 83 -4.03 -0.30 -13.82
N ILE A 84 -3.25 -1.37 -13.67
CA ILE A 84 -3.68 -2.75 -13.86
C ILE A 84 -3.78 -3.38 -12.47
N GLU A 85 -4.95 -3.91 -12.10
CA GLU A 85 -5.08 -4.72 -10.88
C GLU A 85 -4.46 -6.10 -11.14
N ILE A 86 -3.38 -6.40 -10.42
CA ILE A 86 -2.65 -7.67 -10.54
C ILE A 86 -3.41 -8.76 -9.78
N ASP A 87 -3.78 -8.47 -8.55
CA ASP A 87 -4.49 -9.40 -7.68
C ASP A 87 -5.32 -8.64 -6.64
N LYS A 88 -6.37 -9.30 -6.15
CA LYS A 88 -7.25 -8.78 -5.12
C LYS A 88 -7.74 -9.91 -4.24
N VAL A 89 -7.42 -9.80 -2.95
CA VAL A 89 -7.82 -10.78 -1.93
C VAL A 89 -8.72 -10.09 -0.92
N THR A 90 -9.89 -10.69 -0.70
CA THR A 90 -10.80 -10.29 0.38
C THR A 90 -10.92 -11.43 1.38
N ARG A 91 -10.76 -11.13 2.67
CA ARG A 91 -10.90 -12.10 3.76
C ARG A 91 -11.62 -11.48 4.94
N LYS A 92 -12.53 -12.24 5.53
CA LYS A 92 -13.09 -11.92 6.85
C LYS A 92 -12.10 -12.37 7.92
N VAL A 93 -11.74 -11.46 8.82
CA VAL A 93 -10.84 -11.75 9.95
C VAL A 93 -11.59 -11.44 11.24
N SER A 94 -11.56 -12.41 12.16
CA SER A 94 -12.21 -12.34 13.46
C SER A 94 -11.18 -12.47 14.58
N LEU A 95 -11.38 -11.74 15.66
CA LEU A 95 -10.63 -11.92 16.91
C LEU A 95 -11.19 -13.09 17.76
N ASP A 96 -12.44 -13.48 17.53
CA ASP A 96 -13.04 -14.65 18.15
C ASP A 96 -12.53 -15.91 17.43
N ARG A 97 -11.87 -16.78 18.19
CA ARG A 97 -11.08 -17.94 17.73
C ARG A 97 -11.93 -19.19 17.54
#